data_AF-A0A7J7MU33-F1
#
_entry.id   AF-A0A7J7MU33-F1
#
_cell.length_a   1.000
_cell.length_b   1.000
_cell.length_c   1.000
_cell.angle_alpha   90.00
_cell.angle_beta   90.00
_cell.angle_gamma   90.00
#
_symmetry.space_group_name_H-M   'P 1'
#
loop_
_entity.id
_entity.type
_entity.pdbx_description
1 polymer ?
#
loop_
_entity_poly.entity_id
_entity_poly.type
_entity_poly.pdbx_seq_one_letter_code
_entity_poly.pdbx_strand_id
1 'polypeptide(L)'
;MSRFTIFIALLLALTAIAEASIYRTTIITYDDEDANKGKDPMDKCRREIQKRPLTACTDYVLQPVGVLMMTTEASIENGNVPEQCCQQLKKVKEECWCPAIRDMVVSMVGGPYGGVALKDEQVQKALRIPSQCGMTPQKCSM
;
A
#
# COMPACT_ATOMS: atom_id res chain seq x y z
N MET A 1 2.71 53.90 35.19
CA MET A 1 3.02 53.26 33.89
C MET A 1 3.87 51.99 34.08
N SER A 2 3.48 51.06 34.96
CA SER A 2 4.24 49.82 35.23
C SER A 2 3.41 48.55 35.01
N ARG A 3 2.11 48.70 34.72
CA ARG A 3 1.16 47.60 34.51
C ARG A 3 1.19 47.09 33.07
N PHE A 4 1.44 47.96 32.09
CA PHE A 4 1.51 47.60 30.67
C PHE A 4 2.81 46.86 30.30
N THR A 5 3.90 47.09 31.03
CA THR A 5 5.18 46.40 30.86
C THR A 5 5.09 44.90 31.19
N ILE A 6 4.23 44.51 32.14
CA ILE A 6 4.02 43.11 32.50
C ILE A 6 3.29 42.37 31.38
N PHE A 7 2.28 42.98 30.77
CA PHE A 7 1.54 42.39 29.66
C PHE A 7 2.39 42.21 28.41
N ILE A 8 3.30 43.16 28.13
CA ILE A 8 4.22 43.07 26.98
C ILE A 8 5.25 41.95 27.19
N ALA A 9 5.77 41.78 28.41
CA ALA A 9 6.68 40.68 28.72
C ALA A 9 5.99 39.30 28.65
N LEU A 10 4.71 39.22 29.03
CA LEU A 10 3.92 37.99 28.93
C LEU A 10 3.65 37.57 27.47
N LEU A 11 3.39 38.54 26.59
CA LEU A 11 3.12 38.30 25.17
C LEU A 11 4.36 37.80 24.40
N LEU A 12 5.56 38.26 24.77
CA LEU A 12 6.81 37.82 24.16
C LEU A 12 7.23 36.39 24.55
N ALA A 13 6.70 35.85 25.66
CA ALA A 13 6.95 34.46 26.08
C ALA A 13 6.12 33.43 25.30
N LEU A 14 5.05 33.85 24.61
CA LEU A 14 4.12 32.96 23.91
C LEU A 14 4.51 32.66 22.45
N THR A 15 5.52 33.32 21.89
CA THR A 15 5.91 33.14 20.48
C THR A 15 6.95 32.03 20.25
N ALA A 16 7.23 31.20 21.24
CA ALA A 16 8.19 30.09 21.14
C ALA A 16 7.52 28.70 21.09
N ILE A 17 6.36 28.59 20.42
CA ILE A 17 5.79 27.30 19.99
C ILE A 17 5.64 27.34 18.47
N ALA A 18 6.76 27.54 17.78
CA ALA A 18 6.92 27.11 16.41
C ALA A 18 7.78 25.84 16.45
N GLU A 19 7.31 24.79 15.79
CA GLU A 19 7.95 23.48 15.64
C GLU A 19 7.68 22.46 16.75
N ALA A 20 6.44 21.99 16.81
CA ALA A 20 6.21 20.60 17.17
C ALA A 20 5.06 20.05 16.33
N SER A 21 5.44 19.22 15.37
CA SER A 21 4.59 18.25 14.67
C SER A 21 3.32 18.82 14.05
N ILE A 22 3.42 19.10 12.75
CA ILE A 22 2.34 18.89 11.81
C ILE A 22 1.95 17.40 11.92
N TYR A 23 1.14 17.05 12.92
CA TYR A 23 0.28 15.89 12.83
C TYR A 23 -0.69 16.25 11.72
N ARG A 24 -0.39 15.82 10.50
CA ARG A 24 -1.41 15.58 9.49
C ARG A 24 -2.36 14.56 10.11
N THR A 25 -3.33 15.04 10.87
CA THR A 25 -4.57 14.33 11.05
C THR A 25 -5.20 14.34 9.67
N THR A 26 -4.95 13.28 8.89
CA THR A 26 -5.74 12.99 7.71
C THR A 26 -7.14 12.70 8.22
N ILE A 27 -7.91 13.76 8.44
CA ILE A 27 -9.34 13.65 8.67
C ILE A 27 -9.87 13.10 7.34
N ILE A 28 -10.34 11.86 7.37
CA ILE A 28 -11.08 11.27 6.25
C ILE A 28 -12.43 11.99 6.26
N THR A 29 -12.47 13.18 5.69
CA THR A 29 -13.72 13.85 5.37
C THR A 29 -14.28 13.12 4.15
N TYR A 30 -15.32 12.34 4.38
CA TYR A 30 -16.24 11.91 3.33
C TYR A 30 -17.02 13.14 2.89
N ASP A 31 -16.38 13.98 2.10
CA ASP A 31 -17.06 15.02 1.34
C ASP A 31 -16.75 14.76 -0.13
N ASP A 32 -17.80 14.31 -0.82
CA ASP A 32 -17.94 14.41 -2.26
C ASP A 32 -17.67 15.87 -2.71
N GLU A 33 -17.21 16.00 -3.96
CA GLU A 33 -17.09 17.26 -4.73
C GLU A 33 -15.76 18.06 -4.53
N ASP A 34 -14.79 17.65 -5.36
CA ASP A 34 -13.93 18.49 -6.20
C ASP A 34 -12.77 19.37 -5.68
N ALA A 35 -11.73 19.36 -6.53
CA ALA A 35 -10.75 20.44 -6.76
C ALA A 35 -9.50 20.55 -5.85
N ASN A 36 -8.73 19.47 -5.66
CA ASN A 36 -7.26 19.54 -5.81
C ASN A 36 -6.61 18.14 -5.91
N LYS A 37 -6.97 17.35 -6.93
CA LYS A 37 -6.23 16.12 -7.25
C LYS A 37 -4.86 16.49 -7.80
N GLY A 38 -3.90 16.68 -6.90
CA GLY A 38 -2.50 16.41 -7.22
C GLY A 38 -2.48 15.08 -7.96
N LYS A 39 -2.00 15.11 -9.21
CA LYS A 39 -1.91 13.94 -10.09
C LYS A 39 -0.84 13.01 -9.52
N ASP A 40 -1.09 12.40 -8.37
CA ASP A 40 -0.20 11.38 -7.87
C ASP A 40 -0.31 10.18 -8.83
N PRO A 41 0.79 9.74 -9.46
CA PRO A 41 0.77 8.56 -10.32
C PRO A 41 0.18 7.34 -9.58
N MET A 42 0.27 7.27 -8.24
CA MET A 42 -0.40 6.25 -7.44
C MET A 42 -1.93 6.30 -7.54
N ASP A 43 -2.55 7.47 -7.60
CA ASP A 43 -4.02 7.57 -7.73
C ASP A 43 -4.53 7.12 -9.10
N LYS A 44 -3.68 7.18 -10.13
CA LYS A 44 -3.98 6.60 -11.44
C LYS A 44 -3.92 5.07 -11.37
N CYS A 45 -2.86 4.52 -10.76
CA CYS A 45 -2.71 3.08 -10.61
C CYS A 45 -3.78 2.48 -9.70
N ARG A 46 -4.09 3.11 -8.57
CA ARG A 46 -5.09 2.64 -7.60
C ARG A 46 -6.47 2.44 -8.25
N ARG A 47 -6.87 3.34 -9.14
CA ARG A 47 -8.13 3.21 -9.91
C ARG A 47 -8.11 2.06 -10.91
N GLU A 48 -6.96 1.76 -11.51
CA GLU A 48 -6.81 0.61 -12.41
C GLU A 48 -6.82 -0.72 -11.63
N ILE A 49 -6.15 -0.74 -10.47
CA ILE A 49 -6.07 -1.91 -9.57
C ILE A 49 -7.45 -2.26 -9.00
N GLN A 50 -8.24 -1.27 -8.57
CA GLN A 50 -9.60 -1.50 -8.09
C GLN A 50 -10.51 -2.12 -9.16
N LYS A 51 -10.29 -1.82 -10.44
CA LYS A 51 -11.03 -2.43 -11.56
C LYS A 51 -10.54 -3.83 -11.90
N ARG A 52 -9.31 -4.18 -11.49
CA ARG A 52 -8.60 -5.41 -11.85
C ARG A 52 -7.94 -6.00 -10.59
N PRO A 53 -8.73 -6.54 -9.65
CA PRO A 53 -8.19 -7.07 -8.41
C PRO A 53 -7.19 -8.20 -8.69
N LEU A 54 -6.08 -8.18 -7.97
CA LEU A 54 -5.00 -9.18 -8.06
C LEU A 54 -5.25 -10.35 -7.10
N THR A 55 -6.46 -10.94 -7.16
CA THR A 55 -6.89 -11.98 -6.21
C THR A 55 -5.96 -13.20 -6.25
N ALA A 56 -5.56 -13.67 -7.44
CA ALA A 56 -4.68 -14.84 -7.55
C ALA A 56 -3.27 -14.56 -7.00
N CYS A 57 -2.80 -13.31 -7.11
CA CYS A 57 -1.54 -12.89 -6.50
C CYS A 57 -1.65 -12.80 -4.98
N THR A 58 -2.80 -12.36 -4.47
CA THR A 58 -3.10 -12.27 -3.04
C THR A 58 -3.06 -13.67 -2.42
N ASP A 59 -3.74 -14.63 -3.05
CA ASP A 59 -3.76 -16.02 -2.60
C ASP A 59 -2.35 -16.64 -2.60
N TYR A 60 -1.56 -16.38 -3.65
CA TYR A 60 -0.18 -16.85 -3.73
C TYR A 60 0.72 -16.28 -2.61
N VAL A 61 0.54 -15.01 -2.23
CA VAL A 61 1.31 -14.38 -1.15
C VAL A 61 0.89 -14.92 0.22
N LEU A 62 -0.40 -15.18 0.41
CA LEU A 62 -0.96 -15.74 1.64
C LEU A 62 -0.68 -17.24 1.79
N GLN A 63 -0.45 -17.95 0.70
CA GLN A 63 -0.10 -19.38 0.76
C GLN A 63 1.13 -19.60 1.63
N PRO A 64 1.00 -20.35 2.75
CA PRO A 64 2.13 -20.70 3.58
C PRO A 64 3.11 -21.52 2.75
N VAL A 65 4.40 -21.25 2.93
CA VAL A 65 5.47 -22.03 2.31
C VAL A 65 5.43 -23.43 2.94
N GLY A 66 4.73 -24.36 2.29
CA GLY A 66 4.64 -25.76 2.70
C GLY A 66 3.42 -26.20 3.52
N VAL A 67 2.18 -25.86 3.12
CA VAL A 67 0.99 -26.54 3.69
C VAL A 67 0.10 -27.14 2.60
N LEU A 68 0.00 -28.46 2.64
CA LEU A 68 -0.99 -29.30 1.97
C LEU A 68 -2.41 -28.86 2.37
N MET A 69 -3.10 -28.08 1.54
CA MET A 69 -4.56 -28.04 1.57
C MET A 69 -5.10 -29.09 0.62
N MET A 70 -5.84 -30.03 1.19
CA MET A 70 -6.51 -31.16 0.56
C MET A 70 -7.64 -30.65 -0.34
N THR A 71 -7.29 -30.24 -1.56
CA THR A 71 -8.25 -30.07 -2.65
C THR A 71 -7.77 -30.89 -3.84
N THR A 72 -8.66 -31.75 -4.32
CA THR A 72 -8.53 -32.67 -5.44
C THR A 72 -7.75 -32.08 -6.63
N GLU A 73 -6.68 -32.76 -7.03
CA GLU A 73 -6.06 -32.73 -8.37
C GLU A 73 -5.55 -31.38 -8.92
N ALA A 74 -5.16 -30.43 -8.07
CA ALA A 74 -4.45 -29.23 -8.53
C ALA A 74 -2.97 -29.30 -8.13
N SER A 75 -2.11 -29.44 -9.15
CA SER A 75 -0.65 -29.37 -9.15
C SER A 75 -0.06 -28.66 -7.93
N ILE A 76 0.71 -29.42 -7.13
CA ILE A 76 1.70 -28.88 -6.21
C ILE A 76 2.81 -28.27 -7.09
N GLU A 77 2.56 -27.07 -7.61
CA GLU A 77 3.51 -26.39 -8.49
C GLU A 77 4.42 -25.48 -7.65
N ASN A 78 5.47 -26.08 -7.08
CA ASN A 78 6.81 -25.51 -6.99
C ASN A 78 6.97 -24.04 -6.62
N GLY A 79 6.31 -23.46 -5.61
CA GLY A 79 6.63 -22.11 -5.14
C GLY A 79 6.59 -20.99 -6.20
N ASN A 80 6.09 -21.29 -7.40
CA ASN A 80 6.07 -20.42 -8.57
C ASN A 80 4.81 -19.57 -8.52
N VAL A 81 4.89 -18.34 -9.03
CA VAL A 81 3.71 -17.49 -9.18
C VAL A 81 2.70 -18.19 -10.11
N PRO A 82 1.42 -18.34 -9.71
CA PRO A 82 0.42 -18.96 -10.56
C PRO A 82 0.23 -18.13 -11.84
N GLU A 83 0.03 -18.81 -12.97
CA GLU A 83 -0.11 -18.13 -14.28
C GLU A 83 -1.23 -17.08 -14.25
N GLN A 84 -2.32 -17.37 -13.54
CA GLN A 84 -3.43 -16.44 -13.33
C GLN A 84 -3.01 -15.12 -12.66
N CYS A 85 -2.08 -15.15 -11.69
CA CYS A 85 -1.54 -13.94 -11.09
C CYS A 85 -0.78 -13.11 -12.12
N CYS A 86 0.09 -13.74 -12.91
CA CYS A 86 0.81 -13.05 -13.98
C CYS A 86 -0.15 -12.45 -15.01
N GLN A 87 -1.19 -13.18 -15.42
CA GLN A 87 -2.19 -12.68 -16.36
C GLN A 87 -3.01 -11.51 -15.80
N GLN A 88 -3.35 -11.54 -14.51
CA GLN A 88 -4.02 -10.42 -13.83
C GLN A 88 -3.11 -9.18 -13.81
N LEU A 89 -1.85 -9.35 -13.43
CA LEU A 89 -0.89 -8.25 -13.36
C LEU A 89 -0.54 -7.69 -14.74
N LYS A 90 -0.45 -8.53 -15.80
CA LYS A 90 -0.25 -8.07 -17.20
C LYS A 90 -1.37 -7.18 -17.72
N LYS A 91 -2.59 -7.29 -17.16
CA LYS A 91 -3.72 -6.42 -17.53
C LYS A 91 -3.61 -5.03 -16.93
N VAL A 92 -2.78 -4.87 -15.90
CA VAL A 92 -2.42 -3.58 -15.32
C VAL A 92 -1.31 -2.96 -16.19
N LYS A 93 -1.32 -1.63 -16.33
CA LYS A 93 -0.27 -0.92 -17.06
C LYS A 93 1.10 -1.17 -16.43
N GLU A 94 2.14 -1.25 -17.25
CA GLU A 94 3.51 -1.50 -16.81
C GLU A 94 3.98 -0.51 -15.73
N GLU A 95 3.66 0.78 -15.89
CA GLU A 95 3.92 1.84 -14.91
C GLU A 95 3.26 1.59 -13.53
N CYS A 96 2.27 0.69 -13.47
CA CYS A 96 1.47 0.39 -12.29
C CYS A 96 1.73 -0.99 -11.70
N TRP A 97 2.65 -1.80 -12.23
CA TRP A 97 2.91 -3.14 -11.67
C TRP A 97 3.42 -3.11 -10.22
N CYS A 98 4.47 -2.34 -9.94
CA CYS A 98 4.97 -2.22 -8.57
C CYS A 98 4.01 -1.49 -7.63
N PRO A 99 3.40 -0.36 -8.02
CA PRO A 99 2.36 0.26 -7.21
C PRO A 99 1.19 -0.68 -6.91
N ALA A 100 0.81 -1.55 -7.85
CA ALA A 100 -0.23 -2.57 -7.65
C ALA A 100 0.15 -3.64 -6.64
N ILE A 101 1.37 -4.16 -6.73
CA ILE A 101 1.88 -5.13 -5.77
C ILE A 101 1.96 -4.51 -4.37
N ARG A 102 2.40 -3.26 -4.25
CA ARG A 102 2.49 -2.55 -2.98
C ARG A 102 1.12 -2.33 -2.35
N ASP A 103 0.17 -1.80 -3.13
CA ASP A 103 -1.21 -1.58 -2.68
C ASP A 103 -1.87 -2.89 -2.23
N MET A 104 -1.61 -3.98 -2.96
CA MET A 104 -2.05 -5.33 -2.59
C MET A 104 -1.48 -5.76 -1.23
N VAL A 105 -0.17 -5.62 -0.99
CA VAL A 105 0.47 -5.97 0.30
C VAL A 105 -0.07 -5.10 1.44
N VAL A 106 -0.19 -3.80 1.24
CA VAL A 106 -0.73 -2.87 2.25
C VAL A 106 -2.19 -3.21 2.58
N SER A 107 -3.00 -3.53 1.57
CA SER A 107 -4.39 -3.94 1.74
C SER A 107 -4.54 -5.23 2.54
N MET A 108 -3.58 -6.15 2.44
CA MET A 108 -3.56 -7.37 3.25
C MET A 108 -3.25 -7.09 4.73
N VAL A 109 -2.31 -6.19 5.04
CA VAL A 109 -1.86 -5.92 6.42
C VAL A 109 -2.79 -4.96 7.17
N GLY A 110 -3.48 -4.06 6.46
CA GLY A 110 -4.27 -2.97 7.05
C GLY A 110 -5.74 -2.92 6.64
N GLY A 111 -6.30 -3.98 6.06
CA GLY A 111 -7.67 -3.99 5.54
C GLY A 111 -8.76 -3.81 6.62
N PRO A 112 -9.94 -3.27 6.25
CA PRO A 112 -11.04 -2.96 7.19
C PRO A 112 -11.66 -4.17 7.92
N TYR A 113 -11.31 -5.40 7.53
CA TYR A 113 -11.82 -6.65 8.11
C TYR A 113 -10.81 -7.38 9.02
N GLY A 114 -9.73 -6.71 9.42
CA GLY A 114 -8.63 -7.31 10.17
C GLY A 114 -7.58 -7.83 9.19
N GLY A 115 -6.45 -7.11 9.14
CA GLY A 115 -5.35 -7.48 8.26
C GLY A 115 -4.64 -8.74 8.71
N VAL A 116 -4.05 -9.44 7.75
CA VAL A 116 -3.15 -10.57 8.00
C VAL A 116 -1.77 -10.03 8.32
N ALA A 117 -1.18 -10.48 9.43
CA ALA A 117 0.22 -10.18 9.74
C ALA A 117 1.13 -10.92 8.75
N LEU A 118 1.51 -10.25 7.67
CA LEU A 118 2.45 -10.78 6.69
C LEU A 118 3.86 -10.80 7.30
N LYS A 119 4.55 -11.93 7.16
CA LYS A 119 5.99 -12.03 7.47
C LYS A 119 6.82 -11.38 6.37
N ASP A 120 8.05 -10.99 6.70
CA ASP A 120 9.01 -10.44 5.72
C ASP A 120 9.18 -11.34 4.49
N GLU A 121 9.12 -12.66 4.68
CA GLU A 121 9.20 -13.63 3.58
C GLU A 121 8.04 -13.49 2.58
N GLN A 122 6.80 -13.33 3.08
CA GLN A 122 5.62 -13.13 2.23
C GLN A 122 5.67 -11.79 1.51
N VAL A 123 6.15 -10.76 2.19
CA VAL A 123 6.40 -9.44 1.60
C VAL A 123 7.43 -9.55 0.46
N GLN A 124 8.58 -10.19 0.69
CA GLN A 124 9.58 -10.38 -0.36
C GLN A 124 9.08 -11.28 -1.50
N LYS A 125 8.25 -12.27 -1.19
CA LYS A 125 7.58 -13.14 -2.19
C LYS A 125 6.70 -12.30 -3.11
N ALA A 126 5.90 -11.38 -2.57
CA ALA A 126 5.08 -10.46 -3.35
C ALA A 126 5.92 -9.55 -4.26
N LEU A 127 6.99 -8.96 -3.72
CA LEU A 127 7.86 -8.02 -4.45
C LEU A 127 8.64 -8.66 -5.61
N ARG A 128 8.77 -9.99 -5.62
CA ARG A 128 9.44 -10.78 -6.68
C ARG A 128 8.47 -11.32 -7.74
N ILE A 129 7.16 -11.11 -7.58
CA ILE A 129 6.17 -11.52 -8.60
C ILE A 129 6.57 -11.10 -10.02
N PRO A 130 7.03 -9.86 -10.27
CA PRO A 130 7.41 -9.45 -11.63
C PRO A 130 8.51 -10.32 -12.24
N SER A 131 9.58 -10.64 -11.49
CA SER A 131 10.65 -11.51 -11.98
C SER A 131 10.15 -12.90 -12.41
N GLN A 132 9.24 -13.49 -11.63
CA GLN A 132 8.68 -14.82 -11.93
C GLN A 132 7.71 -14.76 -13.11
N CYS A 133 7.04 -13.62 -13.33
CA CYS A 133 6.18 -13.39 -14.48
C CYS A 133 6.93 -12.92 -15.75
N GLY A 134 8.26 -12.80 -15.71
CA GLY A 134 9.07 -12.28 -16.80
C GLY A 134 8.84 -10.79 -17.10
N MET A 135 8.53 -9.99 -16.07
CA MET A 135 8.20 -8.58 -16.17
C MET A 135 9.37 -7.68 -15.74
N THR A 136 9.35 -6.43 -16.23
CA THR A 136 10.29 -5.37 -15.84
C THR A 136 9.53 -4.25 -15.12
N PRO A 137 9.97 -3.77 -13.95
CA PRO A 137 11.17 -4.18 -13.22
C PRO A 137 11.03 -5.58 -12.60
N GLN A 138 12.14 -6.33 -12.51
CA GLN A 138 12.13 -7.70 -11.97
C GLN A 138 11.82 -7.76 -10.46
N LYS A 139 12.14 -6.71 -9.71
CA LYS A 139 11.84 -6.61 -8.28
C LYS A 139 11.25 -5.24 -7.97
N CYS A 140 10.20 -5.23 -7.16
CA CYS A 140 9.64 -4.00 -6.63
C CYS A 140 10.27 -3.64 -5.29
N SER A 141 10.38 -2.34 -5.03
CA SER A 141 10.69 -1.80 -3.71
C SER A 141 9.40 -1.49 -2.95
N MET A 142 9.46 -1.60 -1.62
CA MET A 142 8.41 -1.07 -0.75
C MET A 142 8.29 0.45 -0.84
#